data_AF-A0A351BI32-F1
#
_entry.id   AF-A0A351BI32-F1
#
_cell.length_a   1.000
_cell.length_b   1.000
_cell.length_c   1.000
_cell.angle_alpha   90.00
_cell.angle_beta   90.00
_cell.angle_gamma   90.00
#
_symmetry.space_group_name_H-M   'P 1'
#
loop_
_entity.id
_entity.type
_entity.pdbx_description
1 polymer ?
#
loop_
_entity_poly.entity_id
_entity_poly.type
_entity_poly.pdbx_seq_one_letter_code
_entity_poly.pdbx_strand_id
1 'polypeptide(L)'
;LSTRRGGLYFGIAWLLDYPASYSQMIYRFADFNAGRYSSRNAAFQDALGRVSGEKLSLDGDLRRYRDGMPVAAASESQRAMLSLGARLNLGEAEILRDLKLEKSFAFEQTPLYLRLHALADATTG
;
A
#
# COMPACT_ATOMS: atom_id res chain seq x y z
N LEU A 1 -2.06 -21.79 -26.42
CA LEU A 1 -2.99 -20.64 -26.43
C LEU A 1 -4.01 -20.85 -25.31
N SER A 2 -3.83 -20.15 -24.18
CA SER A 2 -4.89 -19.94 -23.18
C SER A 2 -4.57 -18.65 -22.44
N THR A 3 -5.04 -17.52 -22.97
CA THR A 3 -5.19 -16.28 -22.22
C THR A 3 -6.27 -16.52 -21.16
N ARG A 4 -5.87 -16.81 -19.93
CA ARG A 4 -6.80 -16.70 -18.79
C ARG A 4 -6.91 -15.23 -18.43
N ARG A 5 -7.90 -14.58 -19.06
CA ARG A 5 -8.58 -13.42 -18.50
C ARG A 5 -9.23 -13.86 -17.19
N GLY A 6 -8.63 -13.50 -16.07
CA GLY A 6 -9.31 -13.34 -14.77
C GLY A 6 -8.83 -12.00 -14.23
N GLY A 7 -9.63 -11.12 -13.68
CA GLY A 7 -11.06 -11.05 -13.38
C GLY A 7 -11.27 -9.61 -12.96
N LEU A 8 -12.46 -9.08 -13.16
CA LEU A 8 -12.80 -7.68 -12.92
C LEU A 8 -12.39 -7.22 -11.50
N TYR A 9 -11.39 -6.34 -11.39
CA TYR A 9 -11.35 -5.40 -10.26
C TYR A 9 -12.35 -4.31 -10.58
N PHE A 10 -13.59 -4.52 -10.14
CA PHE A 10 -14.59 -3.48 -10.08
C PHE A 10 -14.03 -2.31 -9.27
N GLY A 11 -13.94 -1.15 -9.92
CA GLY A 11 -13.87 0.12 -9.22
C GLY A 11 -15.19 0.37 -8.48
N ILE A 12 -15.10 0.69 -7.20
CA ILE A 12 -16.13 1.35 -6.39
C ILE A 12 -15.32 2.29 -5.46
N ALA A 13 -15.09 3.56 -5.82
CA ALA A 13 -15.96 4.74 -5.80
C ALA A 13 -16.24 5.28 -4.38
N TRP A 14 -15.80 6.51 -4.08
CA TRP A 14 -16.66 7.71 -3.93
C TRP A 14 -15.85 8.88 -3.33
N LEU A 15 -16.05 10.07 -3.92
CA LEU A 15 -15.49 11.35 -3.46
C LEU A 15 -15.88 11.64 -2.01
N LEU A 16 -14.89 12.00 -1.20
CA LEU A 16 -15.10 13.02 -0.17
C LEU A 16 -14.27 14.23 -0.57
N ASP A 17 -14.99 15.26 -0.99
CA ASP A 17 -14.52 16.62 -1.14
C ASP A 17 -13.72 17.02 0.11
N TYR A 18 -12.43 17.31 -0.07
CA TYR A 18 -11.64 17.97 0.97
C TYR A 18 -10.67 18.95 0.31
N PRO A 19 -10.96 20.25 0.35
CA PRO A 19 -9.96 21.26 0.08
C PRO A 19 -9.06 21.36 1.30
N ALA A 20 -7.76 21.33 1.11
CA ALA A 20 -6.87 21.84 2.13
C ALA A 20 -5.59 22.40 1.51
N SER A 21 -5.63 23.72 1.30
CA SER A 21 -4.44 24.56 1.22
C SER A 21 -3.64 24.39 2.51
N TYR A 22 -2.38 23.96 2.42
CA TYR A 22 -1.50 23.87 3.58
C TYR A 22 -0.35 24.85 3.48
N SER A 23 -0.46 25.96 4.22
CA SER A 23 0.70 26.63 4.81
C SER A 23 0.82 26.18 6.28
N GLN A 24 1.92 25.48 6.57
CA GLN A 24 2.44 25.11 7.91
C GLN A 24 1.54 24.25 8.84
N MET A 25 1.41 22.96 8.52
CA MET A 25 0.65 21.97 9.31
C MET A 25 1.22 20.54 9.11
N ILE A 26 2.51 20.29 9.36
CA ILE A 26 3.14 19.01 8.97
C ILE A 26 3.02 17.94 10.07
N TYR A 27 3.17 18.31 11.34
CA TYR A 27 3.26 17.35 12.45
C TYR A 27 1.91 16.74 12.88
N ARG A 28 0.85 17.55 13.07
CA ARG A 28 -0.47 17.04 13.49
C ARG A 28 -1.17 16.18 12.43
N PHE A 29 -0.88 16.44 11.15
CA PHE A 29 -1.43 15.65 10.05
C PHE A 29 -0.80 14.27 9.94
N ALA A 30 0.48 14.13 10.33
CA ALA A 30 1.14 12.83 10.30
C ALA A 30 0.48 11.86 11.29
N ASP A 31 0.16 12.32 12.50
CA ASP A 31 -0.50 11.51 13.53
C ASP A 31 -1.97 11.19 13.16
N PHE A 32 -2.71 12.18 12.65
CA PHE A 32 -4.09 11.97 12.19
C PHE A 32 -4.18 11.03 10.98
N ASN A 33 -3.30 11.21 9.98
CA ASN A 33 -3.27 10.36 8.79
C ASN A 33 -2.71 8.97 9.07
N ALA A 34 -1.81 8.81 10.04
CA ALA A 34 -1.37 7.50 10.49
C ALA A 34 -2.60 6.69 10.91
N GLY A 35 -3.42 7.22 11.83
CA GLY A 35 -4.62 6.51 12.30
C GLY A 35 -5.70 6.30 11.24
N ARG A 36 -5.90 7.24 10.31
CA ARG A 36 -6.99 7.15 9.30
C ARG A 36 -6.86 5.95 8.37
N TYR A 37 -5.64 5.55 8.01
CA TYR A 37 -5.40 4.50 7.02
C TYR A 37 -4.77 3.23 7.59
N SER A 38 -4.41 3.18 8.88
CA SER A 38 -3.81 1.99 9.52
C SER A 38 -4.62 0.72 9.31
N SER A 39 -5.95 0.74 9.50
CA SER A 39 -6.76 -0.47 9.36
C SER A 39 -6.74 -1.04 7.93
N ARG A 40 -6.78 -0.15 6.92
CA ARG A 40 -6.65 -0.54 5.51
C ARG A 40 -5.25 -1.08 5.23
N ASN A 41 -4.22 -0.40 5.72
CA ASN A 41 -2.84 -0.81 5.52
C ASN A 41 -2.54 -2.15 6.22
N ALA A 42 -3.17 -2.43 7.36
CA ALA A 42 -3.09 -3.72 8.04
C ALA A 42 -3.74 -4.85 7.20
N ALA A 43 -4.89 -4.59 6.56
CA ALA A 43 -5.48 -5.53 5.60
C ALA A 43 -4.57 -5.75 4.37
N PHE A 44 -3.92 -4.68 3.88
CA PHE A 44 -2.93 -4.78 2.82
C PHE A 44 -1.70 -5.60 3.26
N GLN A 45 -1.21 -5.45 4.51
CA GLN A 45 -0.14 -6.27 5.08
C GLN A 45 -0.54 -7.75 5.20
N ASP A 46 -1.80 -8.05 5.53
CA ASP A 46 -2.30 -9.44 5.56
C ASP A 46 -2.28 -10.06 4.16
N ALA A 47 -2.81 -9.36 3.15
CA ALA A 47 -2.72 -9.80 1.76
C ALA A 47 -1.26 -9.97 1.31
N LEU A 48 -0.38 -9.05 1.69
CA LEU A 48 1.05 -9.12 1.38
C LEU A 48 1.70 -10.36 1.99
N GLY A 49 1.43 -10.65 3.27
CA GLY A 49 1.95 -11.81 3.98
C GLY A 49 1.50 -13.13 3.36
N ARG A 50 0.24 -13.21 2.92
CA ARG A 50 -0.28 -14.38 2.19
C ARG A 50 0.45 -14.58 0.85
N VAL A 51 0.68 -13.50 0.11
CA VAL A 51 1.30 -13.54 -1.23
C VAL A 51 2.80 -13.83 -1.16
N SER A 52 3.50 -13.25 -0.18
CA SER A 52 4.96 -13.41 0.00
C SER A 52 5.31 -14.68 0.76
N GLY A 53 4.39 -15.23 1.56
CA GLY A 53 4.67 -16.29 2.52
C GLY A 53 5.41 -15.81 3.77
N GLU A 54 5.60 -14.48 3.93
CA GLU A 54 6.25 -13.90 5.10
C GLU A 54 5.23 -13.62 6.21
N LYS A 55 5.63 -13.85 7.46
CA LYS A 55 4.85 -13.44 8.63
C LYS A 55 5.11 -11.97 8.92
N LEU A 56 4.16 -11.11 8.55
CA LEU A 56 4.25 -9.65 8.75
C LEU A 56 3.48 -9.21 10.00
N SER A 57 3.91 -8.10 10.61
CA SER A 57 3.06 -7.35 11.53
C SER A 57 1.90 -6.71 10.75
N LEU A 58 0.73 -6.69 11.37
CA LEU A 58 -0.48 -6.06 10.83
C LEU A 58 -0.75 -4.73 11.57
N ASP A 59 0.28 -3.90 11.69
CA ASP A 59 0.30 -2.64 12.44
C ASP A 59 -0.18 -1.43 11.60
N GLY A 60 -0.31 -1.59 10.29
CA GLY A 60 -0.73 -0.54 9.37
C GLY A 60 0.40 0.38 8.89
N ASP A 61 1.64 0.13 9.33
CA ASP A 61 2.82 0.91 8.93
C ASP A 61 3.53 0.24 7.75
N LEU A 62 3.26 0.73 6.53
CA LEU A 62 3.91 0.17 5.33
C LEU A 62 5.33 0.69 5.16
N ARG A 63 5.67 1.84 5.75
CA ARG A 63 7.01 2.42 5.79
C ARG A 63 7.45 2.68 7.24
N ARG A 64 8.76 2.66 7.48
CA ARG A 64 9.29 3.05 8.80
C ARG A 64 9.38 4.57 8.91
N TYR A 65 8.93 5.08 10.05
CA TYR A 65 9.05 6.47 10.43
C TYR A 65 9.88 6.62 11.72
N ARG A 66 10.64 7.71 11.82
CA ARG A 66 11.28 8.17 13.05
C ARG A 66 10.98 9.66 13.17
N ASP A 67 10.41 10.08 14.29
CA ASP A 67 10.00 11.48 14.54
C ASP A 67 9.07 12.04 13.44
N GLY A 68 8.14 11.20 12.95
CA GLY A 68 7.21 11.55 11.87
C GLY A 68 7.82 11.59 10.46
N MET A 69 9.13 11.40 10.34
CA MET A 69 9.86 11.42 9.06
C MET A 69 10.15 10.00 8.56
N PRO A 70 10.03 9.72 7.25
CA PRO A 70 10.37 8.41 6.72
C PRO A 70 11.87 8.17 6.86
N VAL A 71 12.25 7.00 7.39
CA VAL A 71 13.67 6.61 7.47
C VAL A 71 14.06 5.72 6.30
N ALA A 72 15.35 5.74 5.95
CA ALA A 72 15.88 4.93 4.84
C ALA A 72 15.80 3.42 5.08
N ALA A 73 15.77 2.99 6.35
CA ALA A 73 15.61 1.59 6.70
C ALA A 73 14.22 1.10 6.28
N ALA A 74 14.17 0.16 5.33
CA ALA A 74 12.91 -0.44 4.88
C ALA A 74 12.18 -1.14 6.03
N SER A 75 10.85 -0.97 6.09
CA SER A 75 9.97 -1.80 6.92
C SER A 75 9.98 -3.25 6.42
N GLU A 76 9.43 -4.17 7.21
CA GLU A 76 9.23 -5.55 6.77
C GLU A 76 8.30 -5.59 5.55
N SER A 77 7.20 -4.84 5.59
CA SER A 77 6.27 -4.69 4.48
C SER A 77 6.97 -4.14 3.22
N GLN A 78 7.81 -3.12 3.32
CA GLN A 78 8.54 -2.56 2.18
C GLN A 78 9.49 -3.59 1.57
N ARG A 79 10.22 -4.36 2.39
CA ARG A 79 11.10 -5.43 1.88
C ARG A 79 10.30 -6.51 1.16
N ALA A 80 9.19 -6.96 1.73
CA ALA A 80 8.31 -7.94 1.11
C ALA A 80 7.69 -7.44 -0.21
N MET A 81 7.31 -6.16 -0.29
CA MET A 81 6.82 -5.59 -1.55
C MET A 81 7.90 -5.53 -2.63
N LEU A 82 9.12 -5.15 -2.26
CA LEU A 82 10.25 -5.11 -3.20
C LEU A 82 10.62 -6.51 -3.71
N SER A 83 10.56 -7.55 -2.87
CA SER A 83 10.81 -8.93 -3.29
C SER A 83 9.76 -9.46 -4.27
N LEU A 84 8.55 -8.91 -4.23
CA LEU A 84 7.45 -9.23 -5.15
C LEU A 84 7.46 -8.42 -6.46
N GLY A 85 8.39 -7.48 -6.66
CA GLY A 85 8.36 -6.55 -7.80
C GLY A 85 8.16 -7.21 -9.16
N ALA A 86 8.86 -8.33 -9.43
CA ALA A 86 8.69 -9.09 -10.67
C ALA A 86 7.29 -9.72 -10.81
N ARG A 87 6.73 -10.26 -9.73
CA ARG A 87 5.37 -10.84 -9.70
C ARG A 87 4.29 -9.78 -9.85
N LEU A 88 4.56 -8.58 -9.35
CA LEU A 88 3.69 -7.40 -9.46
C LEU A 88 3.89 -6.65 -10.78
N ASN A 89 4.88 -7.01 -11.60
CA ASN A 89 5.30 -6.28 -12.79
C ASN A 89 5.59 -4.78 -12.50
N LEU A 90 6.23 -4.49 -11.37
CA LEU A 90 6.59 -3.15 -10.91
C LEU A 90 8.08 -3.06 -10.60
N GLY A 91 8.71 -1.98 -11.04
CA GLY A 91 10.08 -1.64 -10.63
C GLY A 91 10.13 -1.10 -9.20
N GLU A 92 11.31 -1.15 -8.58
CA GLU A 92 11.56 -0.61 -7.24
C GLU A 92 11.11 0.85 -7.10
N ALA A 93 11.44 1.71 -8.07
CA ALA A 93 11.07 3.12 -8.05
C ALA A 93 9.54 3.34 -8.05
N GLU A 94 8.80 2.46 -8.72
CA GLU A 94 7.33 2.51 -8.77
C GLU A 94 6.73 2.11 -7.42
N ILE A 95 7.25 1.03 -6.82
CA ILE A 95 6.86 0.58 -5.48
C ILE A 95 7.10 1.69 -4.45
N LEU A 96 8.29 2.28 -4.46
CA LEU A 96 8.63 3.36 -3.54
C LEU A 96 7.82 4.63 -3.77
N ARG A 97 7.46 4.93 -5.02
CA ARG A 97 6.57 6.05 -5.35
C ARG A 97 5.17 5.81 -4.79
N ASP A 98 4.61 4.63 -5.01
CA ASP A 98 3.27 4.28 -4.56
C ASP A 98 3.21 4.24 -3.02
N LEU A 99 4.25 3.74 -2.36
CA LEU A 99 4.36 3.75 -0.89
C LEU A 99 4.41 5.15 -0.27
N LYS A 100 4.81 6.20 -1.00
CA LYS A 100 4.70 7.57 -0.46
C LYS A 100 3.25 7.99 -0.23
N LEU A 101 2.30 7.30 -0.86
CA LEU A 101 0.87 7.58 -0.77
C LEU A 101 0.19 6.81 0.36
N GLU A 102 0.87 5.96 1.13
CA GLU A 102 0.27 5.08 2.17
C GLU A 102 -0.61 5.80 3.21
N LYS A 103 -0.44 7.11 3.39
CA LYS A 103 -1.21 7.99 4.28
C LYS A 103 -2.28 8.81 3.57
N SER A 104 -2.65 8.42 2.35
CA SER A 104 -3.64 9.10 1.51
C SER A 104 -4.62 8.11 0.88
N PHE A 105 -5.76 8.65 0.45
CA PHE A 105 -6.76 7.91 -0.31
C PHE A 105 -6.23 7.43 -1.67
N ALA A 106 -5.27 8.15 -2.26
CA ALA A 106 -4.69 7.80 -3.55
C ALA A 106 -3.96 6.44 -3.54
N PHE A 107 -3.53 5.93 -2.37
CA PHE A 107 -2.83 4.65 -2.27
C PHE A 107 -3.64 3.48 -2.84
N GLU A 108 -4.94 3.43 -2.58
CA GLU A 108 -5.84 2.34 -3.02
C GLU A 108 -6.00 2.26 -4.53
N GLN A 109 -5.64 3.34 -5.23
CA GLN A 109 -5.72 3.44 -6.68
C GLN A 109 -4.36 3.19 -7.34
N THR A 110 -3.31 2.92 -6.55
CA THR A 110 -1.97 2.68 -7.08
C THR A 110 -1.85 1.33 -7.76
N PRO A 111 -0.98 1.19 -8.77
CA PRO A 111 -0.61 -0.11 -9.33
C PRO A 111 -0.15 -1.11 -8.28
N LEU A 112 0.64 -0.68 -7.28
CA LEU A 112 1.06 -1.54 -6.17
C LEU A 112 -0.12 -2.15 -5.42
N TYR A 113 -1.09 -1.31 -5.02
CA TYR A 113 -2.26 -1.75 -4.29
C TYR A 113 -3.10 -2.74 -5.10
N LEU A 114 -3.52 -2.33 -6.30
CA LEU A 114 -4.41 -3.10 -7.15
C LEU A 114 -3.80 -4.45 -7.56
N ARG A 115 -2.50 -4.47 -7.89
CA ARG A 115 -1.84 -5.70 -8.34
C ARG A 115 -1.52 -6.66 -7.20
N LEU A 116 -1.26 -6.17 -5.98
CA LEU A 116 -1.10 -7.06 -4.83
C LEU A 116 -2.41 -7.79 -4.53
N HIS A 117 -3.53 -7.07 -4.52
CA HIS A 117 -4.84 -7.69 -4.32
C HIS A 117 -5.16 -8.68 -5.45
N ALA A 118 -4.88 -8.31 -6.71
CA ALA A 118 -4.99 -9.22 -7.87
C ALA A 118 -4.21 -10.51 -7.68
N LEU A 119 -2.99 -10.41 -7.15
CA LEU A 119 -2.15 -11.55 -6.91
C LEU A 119 -2.65 -12.40 -5.72
N ALA A 120 -3.16 -11.77 -4.65
CA ALA A 120 -3.71 -12.45 -3.49
C ALA A 120 -4.99 -13.24 -3.82
N ASP A 121 -5.89 -12.65 -4.61
CA ASP A 121 -7.12 -13.31 -5.04
C ASP A 121 -6.81 -14.49 -5.97
N ALA A 122 -5.81 -14.35 -6.85
CA ALA A 122 -5.35 -15.43 -7.72
C ALA A 122 -4.66 -16.59 -6.97
N THR A 123 -4.16 -16.36 -5.74
CA THR A 123 -3.56 -17.42 -4.90
C THR A 123 -4.56 -18.13 -4.00
N THR A 124 -5.77 -17.59 -3.83
CA THR A 124 -6.79 -18.13 -2.91
C THR A 124 -7.84 -18.99 -3.62
N GLY A 125 -7.94 -18.90 -4.96
CA GLY A 125 -8.83 -19.73 -5.79
C GLY A 125 -8.11 -20.90 -6.45
#